data_AF-A0A7I7SQK0-F1
#
_entry.id   AF-A0A7I7SQK0-F1
#
_cell.length_a   1.000
_cell.length_b   1.000
_cell.length_c   1.000
_cell.angle_alpha   90.00
_cell.angle_beta   90.00
_cell.angle_gamma   90.00
#
_symmetry.space_group_name_H-M   'P 1'
#
loop_
_entity.id
_entity.type
_entity.pdbx_description
1 polymer ?
#
loop_
_entity_poly.entity_id
_entity_poly.type
_entity_poly.pdbx_seq_one_letter_code
_entity_poly.pdbx_strand_id
1 'polypeptide(L)'
;MSASMNHPVIAARISKSPSRIPSSSPEQVTAMRESCQWFNAQYDTLISQLFGFQHFLDGHHDVWTAPGVQSAANTIEANLDQSAAFLDPRVHTLFIVNYPDQSEYSPVYNGDSILHLWYQLTQISDNLKHQLPSGQLNAHIATANVYGTTIHDSQVCAGA
;
A
#
# COMPACT_ATOMS: atom_id res chain seq x y z
N MET A 1 17.34 56.54 -49.42
CA MET A 1 15.91 56.20 -49.39
C MET A 1 15.67 55.31 -48.19
N SER A 2 14.63 55.66 -47.43
CA SER A 2 14.37 55.31 -46.03
C SER A 2 14.20 53.83 -45.71
N ALA A 3 14.53 53.51 -44.46
CA ALA A 3 14.11 52.32 -43.73
C ALA A 3 12.58 52.28 -43.54
N SER A 4 12.03 51.07 -43.49
CA SER A 4 10.83 50.79 -42.70
C SER A 4 10.87 49.33 -42.23
N MET A 5 11.16 49.17 -40.94
CA MET A 5 10.94 47.95 -40.17
C MET A 5 9.44 47.85 -39.88
N ASN A 6 8.81 46.73 -40.24
CA ASN A 6 7.49 46.37 -39.75
C ASN A 6 7.59 45.09 -38.92
N HIS A 7 7.58 45.26 -37.60
CA HIS A 7 7.18 44.21 -36.66
C HIS A 7 5.65 44.05 -36.68
N PRO A 8 5.16 42.83 -36.49
CA PRO A 8 4.02 42.67 -35.60
C PRO A 8 4.28 41.59 -34.53
N VAL A 9 4.24 42.08 -33.29
CA VAL A 9 3.53 41.56 -32.11
C VAL A 9 3.45 40.03 -31.91
N ILE A 10 4.11 39.62 -30.83
CA ILE A 10 3.95 38.43 -30.00
C ILE A 10 2.51 37.89 -30.02
N ALA A 11 2.29 36.76 -30.70
CA ALA A 11 1.10 35.94 -30.51
C ALA A 11 1.42 34.85 -29.47
N ALA A 12 1.23 35.20 -28.20
CA ALA A 12 1.13 34.23 -27.12
C ALA A 12 -0.06 33.30 -27.39
N ARG A 13 0.17 32.12 -27.98
CA ARG A 13 -0.80 31.02 -27.88
C ARG A 13 -0.61 30.32 -26.55
N ILE A 14 -1.35 30.84 -25.59
CA ILE A 14 -1.80 30.16 -24.38
C ILE A 14 -2.37 28.79 -24.81
N SER A 15 -1.57 27.73 -24.66
CA SER A 15 -2.09 26.37 -24.52
C SER A 15 -2.71 26.27 -23.13
N LYS A 16 -3.98 26.67 -23.01
CA LYS A 16 -4.76 26.45 -21.79
C LYS A 16 -5.01 24.95 -21.66
N SER A 17 -4.55 24.39 -20.55
CA SER A 17 -4.53 22.98 -20.15
C SER A 17 -5.85 22.22 -20.44
N PRO A 18 -5.80 20.95 -20.88
CA PRO A 18 -6.74 19.99 -20.34
C PRO A 18 -6.32 19.75 -18.89
N SER A 19 -7.27 19.74 -17.95
CA SER A 19 -7.10 19.31 -16.55
C SER A 19 -6.10 18.15 -16.47
N ARG A 20 -4.84 18.46 -16.15
CA ARG A 20 -3.76 17.48 -16.15
C ARG A 20 -3.90 16.75 -14.84
N ILE A 21 -4.70 15.69 -14.80
CA ILE A 21 -4.51 14.65 -13.78
C ILE A 21 -3.05 14.22 -13.94
N PRO A 22 -2.20 14.40 -12.92
CA PRO A 22 -0.83 13.92 -12.97
C PRO A 22 -0.77 12.46 -13.41
N SER A 23 0.00 12.18 -14.48
CA SER A 23 0.40 10.83 -14.83
C SER A 23 1.40 10.31 -13.79
N SER A 24 1.50 8.99 -13.63
CA SER A 24 2.48 8.40 -12.71
C SER A 24 3.92 8.81 -13.03
N SER A 25 4.70 9.07 -11.98
CA SER A 25 6.14 9.37 -12.10
C SER A 25 6.98 8.08 -12.22
N PRO A 26 8.23 8.15 -12.73
CA PRO A 26 9.14 7.00 -12.75
C PRO A 26 9.39 6.38 -11.37
N GLU A 27 9.46 7.21 -10.33
CA GLU A 27 9.60 6.79 -8.93
C GLU A 27 8.37 6.02 -8.47
N GLN A 28 7.17 6.49 -8.83
CA GLN A 28 5.91 5.80 -8.53
C GLN A 28 5.81 4.44 -9.23
N VAL A 29 6.21 4.36 -10.50
CA VAL A 29 6.26 3.09 -11.24
C VAL A 29 7.24 2.11 -10.59
N THR A 30 8.39 2.61 -10.11
CA THR A 30 9.39 1.81 -9.40
C THR A 30 8.84 1.32 -8.05
N ALA A 31 8.26 2.21 -7.25
CA ALA A 31 7.65 1.87 -5.97
C ALA A 31 6.54 0.82 -6.13
N MET A 32 5.71 0.93 -7.17
CA MET A 32 4.67 -0.06 -7.46
C MET A 32 5.27 -1.41 -7.84
N ARG A 33 6.28 -1.43 -8.72
CA ARG A 33 6.95 -2.67 -9.12
C ARG A 33 7.54 -3.39 -7.90
N GLU A 34 8.26 -2.69 -7.05
CA GLU A 34 8.89 -3.29 -5.87
C GLU A 34 7.85 -3.77 -4.85
N SER A 35 6.74 -3.02 -4.68
CA SER A 35 5.61 -3.47 -3.86
C SER A 35 4.97 -4.74 -4.42
N CYS A 36 4.83 -4.84 -5.74
CA CYS A 36 4.33 -6.03 -6.41
C CYS A 36 5.29 -7.23 -6.31
N GLN A 37 6.60 -7.00 -6.35
CA GLN A 37 7.60 -8.04 -6.12
C GLN A 37 7.49 -8.62 -4.71
N TRP A 38 7.33 -7.75 -3.70
CA TRP A 38 7.03 -8.20 -2.35
C TRP A 38 5.70 -8.96 -2.29
N PHE A 39 4.65 -8.44 -2.93
CA PHE A 39 3.32 -9.06 -2.91
C PHE A 39 3.37 -10.48 -3.47
N ASN A 40 3.92 -10.65 -4.67
CA ASN A 40 4.04 -11.95 -5.35
C ASN A 40 4.92 -12.95 -4.56
N ALA A 41 5.90 -12.46 -3.81
CA ALA A 41 6.84 -13.32 -3.08
C ALA A 41 6.38 -13.67 -1.66
N GLN A 42 5.66 -12.78 -0.98
CA GLN A 42 5.47 -12.85 0.48
C GLN A 42 4.01 -12.86 0.92
N TYR A 43 3.10 -12.24 0.16
CA TYR A 43 1.74 -11.95 0.64
C TYR A 43 0.96 -13.20 1.07
N ASP A 44 0.85 -14.20 0.19
CA ASP A 44 0.06 -15.41 0.46
C ASP A 44 0.59 -16.18 1.68
N THR A 45 1.91 -16.25 1.82
CA THR A 45 2.55 -16.90 2.97
C THR A 45 2.25 -16.14 4.25
N LEU A 46 2.38 -14.81 4.25
CA LEU A 46 2.14 -13.98 5.42
C LEU A 46 0.67 -14.04 5.85
N ILE A 47 -0.28 -13.90 4.92
CA ILE A 47 -1.71 -13.97 5.24
C ILE A 47 -2.11 -15.36 5.75
N SER A 48 -1.54 -16.43 5.19
CA SER A 48 -1.79 -17.78 5.69
C SER A 48 -1.27 -17.97 7.12
N GLN A 49 -0.07 -17.46 7.44
CA GLN A 49 0.47 -17.46 8.80
C GLN A 49 -0.43 -16.70 9.77
N LEU A 50 -0.99 -15.57 9.34
CA LEU A 50 -1.86 -14.74 10.15
C LEU A 50 -3.19 -15.43 10.50
N PHE A 51 -3.88 -16.00 9.52
CA PHE A 51 -5.08 -16.79 9.78
C PHE A 51 -4.77 -18.01 10.67
N GLY A 52 -3.66 -18.70 10.39
CA GLY A 52 -3.22 -19.82 11.22
C GLY A 52 -3.01 -19.44 12.69
N PHE A 53 -2.35 -18.32 12.95
CA PHE A 53 -2.15 -17.83 14.32
C PHE A 53 -3.45 -17.33 14.96
N GLN A 54 -4.29 -16.64 14.22
CA GLN A 54 -5.59 -16.19 14.73
C GLN A 54 -6.44 -17.38 15.19
N HIS A 55 -6.53 -18.45 14.41
CA HIS A 55 -7.23 -19.68 14.80
C HIS A 55 -6.55 -20.41 15.97
N PHE A 56 -5.22 -20.40 16.00
CA PHE A 56 -4.47 -20.98 17.11
C PHE A 56 -4.77 -20.26 18.43
N LEU A 57 -4.78 -18.92 18.43
CA LEU A 57 -5.09 -18.11 19.59
C LEU A 57 -6.55 -18.29 20.04
N ASP A 58 -7.50 -18.32 19.10
CA ASP A 58 -8.92 -18.59 19.36
C ASP A 58 -9.13 -19.99 20.00
N GLY A 59 -8.44 -21.02 19.48
CA GLY A 59 -8.43 -22.36 20.06
C GLY A 59 -7.85 -22.43 21.48
N HIS A 60 -7.08 -21.42 21.88
CA HIS A 60 -6.59 -21.22 23.24
C HIS A 60 -7.42 -20.21 24.05
N HIS A 61 -8.61 -19.83 23.57
CA HIS A 61 -9.51 -18.86 24.21
C HIS A 61 -8.84 -17.52 24.51
N ASP A 62 -8.00 -17.05 23.58
CA ASP A 62 -7.25 -15.80 23.68
C ASP A 62 -6.27 -15.75 24.88
N VAL A 63 -5.88 -16.92 25.41
CA VAL A 63 -4.90 -17.00 26.50
C VAL A 63 -3.49 -16.89 25.92
N TRP A 64 -2.94 -15.67 25.95
CA TRP A 64 -1.60 -15.35 25.45
C TRP A 64 -0.45 -16.08 26.15
N THR A 65 -0.67 -16.51 27.39
CA THR A 65 0.31 -17.29 28.16
C THR A 65 0.25 -18.79 27.87
N ALA A 66 -0.67 -19.24 27.01
CA ALA A 66 -0.75 -20.66 26.64
C ALA A 66 0.53 -21.11 25.91
N PRO A 67 0.93 -22.39 26.07
CA PRO A 67 2.15 -22.90 25.46
C PRO A 67 2.21 -22.65 23.95
N GLY A 68 3.30 -22.03 23.49
CA GLY A 68 3.56 -21.78 22.07
C GLY A 68 2.97 -20.48 21.51
N VAL A 69 1.97 -19.86 22.15
CA VAL A 69 1.33 -18.63 21.65
C VAL A 69 2.32 -17.48 21.49
N GLN A 70 3.08 -17.14 22.54
CA GLN A 70 4.04 -16.05 22.48
C GLN A 70 5.14 -16.29 21.42
N SER A 71 5.63 -17.52 21.29
CA SER A 71 6.68 -17.83 20.31
C SER A 71 6.18 -17.70 18.87
N ALA A 72 4.94 -18.12 18.61
CA ALA A 72 4.32 -17.98 17.30
C ALA A 72 4.05 -16.50 16.98
N ALA A 73 3.50 -15.76 17.95
CA ALA A 73 3.24 -14.32 17.83
C ALA A 73 4.51 -13.54 17.49
N ASN A 74 5.60 -13.74 18.22
CA ASN A 74 6.88 -13.06 17.99
C ASN A 74 7.42 -13.30 16.57
N THR A 75 7.27 -14.52 16.04
CA THR A 75 7.71 -14.85 14.68
C THR A 75 6.92 -14.06 13.64
N ILE A 76 5.59 -14.02 13.82
CA ILE A 76 4.68 -13.35 12.90
C ILE A 76 4.84 -11.83 12.98
N GLU A 77 4.98 -11.28 14.19
CA GLU A 77 5.28 -9.87 14.43
C GLU A 77 6.55 -9.43 13.69
N ALA A 78 7.62 -10.22 13.76
CA ALA A 78 8.86 -9.91 13.02
C ALA A 78 8.64 -9.87 11.50
N ASN A 79 7.87 -10.81 10.95
CA ASN A 79 7.56 -10.86 9.52
C ASN A 79 6.66 -9.68 9.07
N LEU A 80 5.69 -9.29 9.92
CA LEU A 80 4.84 -8.12 9.71
C LEU A 80 5.65 -6.83 9.72
N ASP A 81 6.51 -6.65 10.73
CA ASP A 81 7.34 -5.46 10.88
C ASP A 81 8.32 -5.32 9.70
N GLN A 82 8.94 -6.42 9.28
CA GLN A 82 9.81 -6.42 8.10
C GLN A 82 9.03 -6.06 6.83
N SER A 83 7.83 -6.62 6.65
CA SER A 83 6.98 -6.35 5.48
C SER A 83 6.49 -4.90 5.47
N ALA A 84 6.04 -4.39 6.62
CA ALA A 84 5.57 -3.03 6.78
C ALA A 84 6.70 -2.02 6.54
N ALA A 85 7.89 -2.25 7.09
CA ALA A 85 9.05 -1.39 6.87
C ALA A 85 9.52 -1.40 5.41
N PHE A 86 9.42 -2.54 4.71
CA PHE A 86 9.70 -2.59 3.28
C PHE A 86 8.68 -1.78 2.47
N LEU A 87 7.39 -1.92 2.77
CA LEU A 87 6.33 -1.28 1.99
C LEU A 87 6.19 0.22 2.30
N ASP A 88 6.44 0.67 3.53
CA ASP A 88 6.22 2.05 4.01
C ASP A 88 6.70 3.16 3.05
N PRO A 89 8.00 3.23 2.67
CA PRO A 89 8.46 4.29 1.76
C PRO A 89 7.83 4.18 0.36
N ARG A 90 7.46 2.97 -0.06
CA ARG A 90 6.90 2.70 -1.39
C ARG A 90 5.45 3.14 -1.44
N VAL A 91 4.64 2.76 -0.47
CA VAL A 91 3.21 3.10 -0.45
C VAL A 91 3.01 4.60 -0.35
N HIS A 92 3.84 5.32 0.41
CA HIS A 92 3.77 6.78 0.48
C HIS A 92 4.27 7.47 -0.80
N THR A 93 5.22 6.85 -1.53
CA THR A 93 5.63 7.35 -2.85
C THR A 93 4.50 7.26 -3.87
N LEU A 94 3.59 6.28 -3.76
CA LEU A 94 2.49 6.07 -4.70
C LEU A 94 1.44 7.19 -4.69
N PHE A 95 1.49 8.13 -3.74
CA PHE A 95 0.47 9.15 -3.55
C PHE A 95 0.97 10.54 -3.89
N ILE A 96 0.04 11.37 -4.34
CA ILE A 96 0.23 12.81 -4.48
C ILE A 96 -0.95 13.56 -3.89
N VAL A 97 -0.70 14.82 -3.54
CA VAL A 97 -1.75 15.76 -3.15
C VAL A 97 -2.25 16.49 -4.40
N ASN A 98 -3.54 16.36 -4.68
CA ASN A 98 -4.22 17.13 -5.69
C ASN A 98 -4.52 18.55 -5.16
N TYR A 99 -4.29 19.57 -5.98
CA TYR A 99 -4.60 20.95 -5.64
C TYR A 99 -5.68 21.49 -6.60
N PRO A 100 -6.64 22.29 -6.10
CA PRO A 100 -6.64 22.98 -4.80
C PRO A 100 -7.37 22.25 -3.65
N ASP A 101 -8.04 21.12 -3.88
CA ASP A 101 -8.90 20.46 -2.89
C ASP A 101 -8.14 19.68 -1.79
N GLN A 102 -6.82 19.53 -1.94
CA GLN A 102 -5.93 18.81 -1.03
C GLN A 102 -6.29 17.32 -0.90
N SER A 103 -7.00 16.75 -1.86
CA SER A 103 -7.27 15.31 -1.88
C SER A 103 -6.00 14.52 -2.18
N GLU A 104 -5.74 13.47 -1.41
CA GLU A 104 -4.68 12.52 -1.71
C GLU A 104 -5.22 11.40 -2.60
N TYR A 105 -4.47 11.05 -3.63
CA TYR A 105 -4.81 9.91 -4.49
C TYR A 105 -3.55 9.28 -5.08
N SER A 106 -3.65 8.02 -5.49
CA SER A 106 -2.58 7.37 -6.25
C SER A 106 -2.76 7.53 -7.76
N PRO A 107 -1.78 8.11 -8.49
CA PRO A 107 -1.78 8.10 -9.96
C PRO A 107 -1.51 6.71 -10.56
N VAL A 108 -1.10 5.75 -9.75
CA VAL A 108 -0.82 4.37 -10.17
C VAL A 108 -2.03 3.50 -9.86
N TYR A 109 -2.50 2.74 -10.85
CA TYR A 109 -3.62 1.82 -10.67
C TYR A 109 -3.35 0.86 -9.49
N ASN A 110 -4.33 0.72 -8.60
CA ASN A 110 -4.26 -0.03 -7.33
C ASN A 110 -3.15 0.38 -6.33
N GLY A 111 -2.55 1.57 -6.48
CA GLY A 111 -1.68 2.12 -5.43
C GLY A 111 -2.42 2.29 -4.10
N ASP A 112 -3.70 2.65 -4.14
CA ASP A 112 -4.57 2.70 -2.97
C ASP A 112 -4.72 1.34 -2.27
N SER A 113 -4.93 0.26 -3.02
CA SER A 113 -5.05 -1.08 -2.44
C SER A 113 -3.76 -1.51 -1.74
N ILE A 114 -2.60 -1.16 -2.28
CA ILE A 114 -1.29 -1.45 -1.68
C ILE A 114 -1.11 -0.66 -0.37
N LEU A 115 -1.46 0.63 -0.34
CA LEU A 115 -1.44 1.44 0.90
C LEU A 115 -2.36 0.85 1.96
N HIS A 116 -3.59 0.50 1.60
CA HIS A 116 -4.53 -0.04 2.58
C HIS A 116 -4.13 -1.42 3.07
N LEU A 117 -3.54 -2.26 2.21
CA LEU A 117 -2.93 -3.52 2.63
C LEU A 117 -1.83 -3.26 3.65
N TRP A 118 -0.86 -2.40 3.33
CA TRP A 118 0.21 -2.01 4.27
C TRP A 118 -0.34 -1.53 5.61
N TYR A 119 -1.36 -0.67 5.58
CA TYR A 119 -2.01 -0.19 6.81
C TYR A 119 -2.62 -1.34 7.62
N GLN A 120 -3.28 -2.32 7.00
CA GLN A 120 -3.77 -3.47 7.77
C GLN A 120 -2.62 -4.28 8.39
N LEU A 121 -1.48 -4.44 7.70
CA LEU A 121 -0.32 -5.13 8.27
C LEU A 121 0.22 -4.42 9.52
N THR A 122 0.29 -3.09 9.51
CA THR A 122 0.73 -2.32 10.69
C THR A 122 -0.25 -2.45 11.85
N GLN A 123 -1.56 -2.42 11.58
CA GLN A 123 -2.59 -2.62 12.60
C GLN A 123 -2.55 -4.03 13.20
N ILE A 124 -2.29 -5.06 12.38
CA ILE A 124 -2.14 -6.43 12.88
C ILE A 124 -0.91 -6.55 13.77
N SER A 125 0.23 -5.95 13.36
CA SER A 125 1.45 -5.92 14.20
C SER A 125 1.19 -5.24 15.54
N ASP A 126 0.50 -4.10 15.54
CA ASP A 126 0.11 -3.39 16.76
C ASP A 126 -0.79 -4.24 17.68
N ASN A 127 -1.76 -4.96 17.10
CA ASN A 127 -2.61 -5.87 17.86
C ASN A 127 -1.82 -7.03 18.50
N LEU A 128 -0.81 -7.57 17.82
CA LEU A 128 0.07 -8.61 18.37
C LEU A 128 0.88 -8.06 19.55
N LYS A 129 1.48 -6.87 19.40
CA LYS A 129 2.25 -6.18 20.45
C LYS A 129 1.41 -5.91 21.70
N HIS A 130 0.15 -5.57 21.51
CA HIS A 130 -0.81 -5.33 22.59
C HIS A 130 -1.54 -6.60 23.06
N GLN A 131 -1.21 -7.77 22.50
CA GLN A 131 -1.81 -9.05 22.87
C GLN A 131 -3.35 -9.02 22.79
N LEU A 132 -3.89 -8.43 21.73
CA LEU A 132 -5.34 -8.33 21.57
C LEU A 132 -5.97 -9.70 21.22
N PRO A 133 -7.27 -9.90 21.50
CA PRO A 133 -7.94 -11.15 21.20
C PRO A 133 -7.99 -11.46 19.69
N SER A 134 -8.15 -12.74 19.37
CA SER A 134 -8.21 -13.29 18.01
C SER A 134 -9.30 -12.64 17.14
N GLY A 135 -10.42 -12.24 17.72
CA GLY A 135 -11.49 -11.52 17.00
C GLY A 135 -11.04 -10.15 16.46
N GLN A 136 -10.23 -9.41 17.23
CA GLN A 136 -9.69 -8.12 16.86
C GLN A 136 -8.57 -8.27 15.82
N LEU A 137 -7.75 -9.31 15.93
CA LEU A 137 -6.82 -9.69 14.86
C LEU A 137 -7.56 -10.01 13.56
N ASN A 138 -8.61 -10.82 13.63
CA ASN A 138 -9.38 -11.24 12.46
C ASN A 138 -9.99 -10.06 11.68
N ALA A 139 -10.43 -9.00 12.36
CA ALA A 139 -10.98 -7.83 11.69
C ALA A 139 -9.98 -7.19 10.70
N HIS A 140 -8.72 -7.06 11.12
CA HIS A 140 -7.67 -6.53 10.25
C HIS A 140 -7.15 -7.56 9.24
N ILE A 141 -7.02 -8.83 9.62
CA ILE A 141 -6.60 -9.91 8.71
C ILE A 141 -7.61 -10.06 7.55
N ALA A 142 -8.90 -10.08 7.85
CA ALA A 142 -9.95 -10.16 6.83
C ALA A 142 -9.91 -8.94 5.89
N THR A 143 -9.68 -7.75 6.43
CA THR A 143 -9.55 -6.53 5.63
C THR A 143 -8.28 -6.55 4.77
N ALA A 144 -7.15 -7.02 5.30
CA ALA A 144 -5.92 -7.23 4.53
C ALA A 144 -6.15 -8.25 3.38
N ASN A 145 -6.96 -9.28 3.63
CA ASN A 145 -7.35 -10.24 2.61
C ASN A 145 -8.18 -9.61 1.49
N VAL A 146 -9.13 -8.71 1.81
CA VAL A 146 -9.90 -7.95 0.81
C VAL A 146 -8.98 -7.15 -0.12
N TYR A 147 -8.01 -6.42 0.44
CA TYR A 147 -7.10 -5.62 -0.37
C TYR A 147 -6.14 -6.48 -1.20
N GLY A 148 -5.64 -7.59 -0.65
CA GLY A 148 -4.81 -8.48 -1.44
C GLY A 148 -5.57 -9.25 -2.52
N THR A 149 -6.81 -9.69 -2.29
CA THR A 149 -7.68 -10.20 -3.36
C THR A 149 -7.88 -9.14 -4.44
N THR A 150 -8.10 -7.88 -4.06
CA THR A 150 -8.22 -6.77 -5.03
C THR A 150 -6.96 -6.62 -5.88
N ILE A 151 -5.77 -6.67 -5.26
CA ILE A 151 -4.48 -6.61 -5.97
C ILE A 151 -4.32 -7.81 -6.90
N HIS A 152 -4.61 -9.02 -6.41
CA HIS A 152 -4.50 -10.26 -7.17
C HIS A 152 -5.44 -10.27 -8.39
N ASP A 153 -6.74 -10.05 -8.17
CA ASP A 153 -7.78 -10.15 -9.20
C ASP A 153 -7.62 -9.06 -10.27
N SER A 154 -7.07 -7.90 -9.91
CA SER A 154 -6.78 -6.82 -10.85
C SER A 154 -5.63 -7.13 -11.81
N GLN A 155 -4.81 -8.15 -11.52
CA GLN A 155 -3.58 -8.48 -12.24
C GLN A 155 -2.55 -7.35 -12.30
N VAL A 156 -2.65 -6.35 -11.40
CA VAL A 156 -1.72 -5.20 -11.40
C VAL A 156 -0.27 -5.61 -11.14
N CYS A 157 -0.05 -6.71 -10.43
CA CYS A 157 1.27 -7.27 -10.13
C CYS A 157 1.72 -8.38 -11.09
N ALA A 158 0.99 -8.63 -12.19
CA ALA A 158 1.38 -9.63 -13.17
C ALA A 158 2.70 -9.23 -13.86
N GLY A 159 3.71 -10.11 -13.78
CA GLY A 159 5.02 -9.91 -14.42
C GLY A 159 5.99 -8.97 -13.69
N ALA A 160 5.69 -8.62 -12.43
CA ALA A 160 6.59 -7.85 -11.55
C ALA A 160 7.78 -8.68 -11.05
#